data_AF-A0A0N8H959-F1
#
_entry.id   AF-A0A0N8H959-F1
#
_cell.length_a   1.000
_cell.length_b   1.000
_cell.length_c   1.000
_cell.angle_alpha   90.00
_cell.angle_beta   90.00
_cell.angle_gamma   90.00
#
_symmetry.space_group_name_H-M   'P 1'
#
loop_
_entity.id
_entity.type
_entity.pdbx_description
1 polymer ?
#
loop_
_entity_poly.entity_id
_entity_poly.type
_entity_poly.pdbx_seq_one_letter_code
_entity_poly.pdbx_strand_id
1 'polypeptide(L)'
;MPVTIIPSPDKVGTLKYRSVVTSHALLEASSKAWTTNGVPRGGLCTNKKNGKEDRDVLKSSFEDHLDHSAVVSYGNGFVTGIIRAFNQDLHLILRPDDVWLAILTQFSMYINGHAEEMRPFLVSHEGKKKVVIDVRPSSLADVDMGKMAFTLTKEVQKHIVDPELQE
;
A
#
# COMPACT_ATOMS: atom_id res chain seq x y z
N MET A 1 21.91 -33.02 21.94
CA MET A 1 20.90 -32.02 22.35
C MET A 1 20.92 -30.91 21.32
N PRO A 2 19.79 -30.51 20.70
CA PRO A 2 19.78 -29.34 19.82
C PRO A 2 20.06 -28.10 20.68
N VAL A 3 21.09 -27.34 20.30
CA VAL A 3 21.44 -26.09 20.96
C VAL A 3 20.48 -25.03 20.44
N THR A 4 19.52 -24.62 21.27
CA THR A 4 18.64 -23.49 20.98
C THR A 4 19.41 -22.20 21.28
N ILE A 5 19.95 -21.57 20.24
CA ILE A 5 20.56 -20.25 20.37
C ILE A 5 19.41 -19.24 20.43
N ILE A 6 19.18 -18.65 21.60
CA ILE A 6 18.25 -17.54 21.74
C ILE A 6 19.05 -16.26 21.45
N PRO A 7 18.74 -15.53 20.37
CA PRO A 7 19.48 -14.33 20.00
C PRO A 7 19.32 -13.28 21.11
N SER A 8 20.45 -12.75 21.59
CA SER A 8 20.48 -11.69 22.59
C SER A 8 20.35 -10.33 21.89
N PRO A 9 19.24 -9.59 22.08
CA PRO A 9 18.96 -8.36 21.33
C PRO A 9 20.02 -7.27 21.53
N ASP A 10 20.72 -7.26 22.67
CA ASP A 10 21.74 -6.25 22.98
C ASP A 10 23.04 -6.39 22.18
N LYS A 11 23.33 -7.58 21.62
CA LYS A 11 24.53 -7.83 20.78
C LYS A 11 24.29 -7.51 19.31
N VAL A 12 23.04 -7.48 18.87
CA VAL A 12 22.65 -7.19 17.49
C VAL A 12 22.39 -5.70 17.43
N GLY A 13 23.34 -4.93 16.87
CA GLY A 13 23.41 -3.47 16.99
C GLY A 13 22.08 -2.73 16.96
N THR A 14 21.92 -1.71 17.81
CA THR A 14 20.69 -0.92 17.94
C THR A 14 20.39 -0.18 16.64
N LEU A 15 19.26 -0.51 16.01
CA LEU A 15 18.92 0.02 14.69
C LEU A 15 18.21 1.36 14.81
N LYS A 16 18.90 2.42 14.37
CA LYS A 16 18.39 3.80 14.32
C LYS A 16 17.52 4.03 13.08
N TYR A 17 16.41 3.30 12.94
CA TYR A 17 15.42 3.66 11.91
C TYR A 17 14.46 4.69 12.46
N ARG A 18 14.05 5.62 11.59
CA ARG A 18 12.97 6.55 11.91
C ARG A 18 11.67 5.75 11.93
N SER A 19 11.32 5.26 13.11
CA SER A 19 9.98 4.78 13.36
C SER A 19 9.00 5.93 13.24
N VAL A 20 7.79 5.56 12.85
CA VAL A 20 6.69 6.47 12.69
C VAL A 20 5.58 6.02 13.62
N VAL A 21 5.03 6.97 14.37
CA VAL A 21 3.98 6.72 15.37
C VAL A 21 2.62 7.21 14.88
N THR A 22 2.60 8.27 14.06
CA THR A 22 1.34 8.86 13.56
C THR A 22 1.11 8.55 12.09
N SER A 23 -0.15 8.39 11.73
CA SER A 23 -0.64 8.13 10.37
C SER A 23 -0.18 9.22 9.39
N HIS A 24 -0.21 10.49 9.83
CA HIS A 24 0.27 11.61 9.02
C HIS A 24 1.78 11.54 8.77
N ALA A 25 2.57 11.21 9.80
CA ALA A 25 4.01 11.04 9.61
C ALA A 25 4.33 9.82 8.72
N LEU A 26 3.45 8.81 8.68
CA LEU A 26 3.62 7.63 7.84
C LEU A 26 3.33 7.98 6.39
N LEU A 27 2.29 8.78 6.16
CA LEU A 27 2.02 9.37 4.86
C LEU A 27 3.20 10.23 4.40
N GLU A 28 3.76 11.08 5.26
CA GLU A 28 4.93 11.90 4.90
C GLU A 28 6.15 11.02 4.56
N ALA A 29 6.41 9.95 5.31
CA ALA A 29 7.52 9.04 5.04
C ALA A 29 7.36 8.28 3.71
N SER A 30 6.15 7.80 3.43
CA SER A 30 5.82 7.05 2.20
C SER A 30 5.67 7.95 0.97
N SER A 31 5.25 9.21 1.16
CA SER A 31 5.02 10.18 0.08
C SER A 31 6.22 10.41 -0.81
N LYS A 32 7.45 10.19 -0.33
CA LYS A 32 8.69 10.27 -1.11
C LYS A 32 8.66 9.40 -2.37
N ALA A 33 7.84 8.35 -2.39
CA ALA A 33 7.61 7.54 -3.58
C ALA A 33 6.88 8.33 -4.69
N TRP A 34 6.05 9.31 -4.35
CA TRP A 34 5.08 9.97 -5.23
C TRP A 34 5.25 11.49 -5.33
N THR A 35 5.97 12.11 -4.39
CA THR A 35 6.29 13.54 -4.37
C THR A 35 7.79 13.77 -4.47
N THR A 36 8.19 14.93 -5.00
CA THR A 36 9.59 15.37 -5.04
C THR A 36 9.72 16.71 -4.35
N ASN A 37 10.65 16.80 -3.41
CA ASN A 37 11.03 18.07 -2.80
C ASN A 37 12.02 18.78 -3.73
N GLY A 38 11.51 19.64 -4.60
CA GLY A 38 12.30 20.46 -5.51
C GLY A 38 12.31 19.98 -6.96
N VAL A 39 12.83 20.83 -7.85
CA VAL A 39 12.95 20.55 -9.28
C VAL A 39 13.98 19.44 -9.49
N PRO A 40 13.68 18.39 -10.28
CA PRO A 40 14.66 17.35 -10.62
C PRO A 40 15.93 17.99 -11.21
N ARG A 41 17.08 17.80 -10.58
CA ARG A 41 18.35 18.29 -11.14
C ARG A 41 18.64 17.52 -12.44
N GLY A 42 18.89 18.24 -13.53
CA GLY A 42 19.40 17.65 -14.78
C GLY A 42 18.35 17.17 -15.78
N GLY A 43 17.18 17.81 -15.87
CA GLY A 43 16.23 17.52 -16.95
C GLY A 43 15.51 16.17 -16.86
N LEU A 44 15.55 15.50 -15.70
CA LEU A 44 14.72 14.31 -15.47
C LEU A 44 13.25 14.72 -15.43
N CYS A 45 12.47 14.27 -16.42
CA CYS A 45 11.02 14.31 -16.35
C CYS A 45 10.53 13.26 -15.35
N THR A 46 9.89 13.67 -14.28
CA THR A 46 9.21 12.75 -13.34
C THR A 46 7.72 13.06 -13.34
N ASN A 47 6.87 12.03 -13.29
CA ASN A 47 5.42 12.20 -13.10
C ASN A 47 5.03 12.41 -11.62
N LYS A 48 6.01 12.74 -10.77
CA LYS A 48 5.79 12.97 -9.34
C LYS A 48 5.34 14.41 -9.11
N LYS A 49 4.43 14.61 -8.15
CA LYS A 49 3.98 15.94 -7.76
C LYS A 49 5.15 16.69 -7.11
N ASN A 50 5.46 17.88 -7.60
CA ASN A 50 6.49 18.73 -7.00
C ASN A 50 5.92 19.44 -5.77
N GLY A 51 6.67 19.42 -4.67
CA GLY A 51 6.29 20.05 -3.40
C GLY A 51 6.14 19.06 -2.25
N LYS A 52 5.87 19.61 -1.06
CA LYS A 52 5.58 18.81 0.13
C LYS A 52 4.25 18.07 -0.06
N GLU A 53 4.14 16.90 0.58
CA GLU A 53 2.89 16.17 0.69
C GLU A 53 1.81 17.03 1.37
N ASP A 54 0.67 17.20 0.69
CA ASP A 54 -0.46 18.04 1.10
C ASP A 54 -1.79 17.27 1.14
N ARG A 55 -1.77 15.95 0.88
CA ARG A 55 -2.96 15.11 0.95
C ARG A 55 -3.35 14.87 2.41
N ASP A 56 -4.65 14.98 2.68
CA ASP A 56 -5.23 14.65 3.98
C ASP A 56 -5.45 13.14 4.12
N VAL A 57 -5.21 12.63 5.33
CA VAL A 57 -5.56 11.26 5.71
C VAL A 57 -7.03 11.22 6.10
N LEU A 58 -7.88 10.66 5.23
CA LEU A 58 -9.33 10.60 5.44
C LEU A 58 -9.72 9.57 6.51
N LYS A 59 -9.07 8.40 6.48
CA LYS A 59 -9.22 7.30 7.43
C LYS A 59 -7.87 6.62 7.60
N SER A 60 -7.60 6.14 8.80
CA SER A 60 -6.44 5.31 9.11
C SER A 60 -6.86 4.15 9.99
N SER A 61 -6.29 2.98 9.74
CA SER A 61 -6.41 1.83 10.65
C SER A 61 -5.38 1.88 11.77
N PHE A 62 -4.42 2.81 11.71
CA PHE A 62 -3.46 3.04 12.77
C PHE A 62 -4.08 3.95 13.83
N GLU A 63 -4.05 3.51 15.08
CA GLU A 63 -4.30 4.39 16.22
C GLU A 63 -3.04 5.24 16.45
N ASP A 64 -3.16 6.56 16.36
CA ASP A 64 -2.04 7.52 16.48
C ASP A 64 -1.43 7.59 17.90
N HIS A 65 -1.87 6.75 18.83
CA HIS A 65 -1.63 6.87 20.28
C HIS A 65 -1.16 5.59 20.99
N LEU A 66 -0.82 4.52 20.27
CA LEU A 66 -0.31 3.30 20.91
C LEU A 66 1.23 3.30 20.94
N ASP A 67 1.79 3.47 22.13
CA ASP A 67 3.24 3.45 22.45
C ASP A 67 3.97 2.15 22.05
N HIS A 68 3.26 1.12 21.57
CA HIS A 68 3.79 -0.22 21.35
C HIS A 68 3.93 -0.65 19.88
N SER A 69 3.53 0.19 18.92
CA SER A 69 3.55 -0.18 17.49
C SER A 69 4.23 0.89 16.64
N ALA A 70 5.53 1.08 16.88
CA ALA A 70 6.41 1.83 16.00
C ALA A 70 6.42 1.19 14.59
N VAL A 71 5.84 1.87 13.59
CA VAL A 71 5.83 1.40 12.21
C VAL A 71 7.07 1.93 11.48
N VAL A 72 7.72 1.08 10.69
CA VAL A 72 8.85 1.51 9.85
C VAL A 72 8.48 1.32 8.39
N SER A 73 8.35 2.42 7.65
CA SER A 73 8.07 2.39 6.22
C SER A 73 9.32 2.04 5.41
N TYR A 74 9.23 1.02 4.55
CA TYR A 74 10.28 0.68 3.58
C TYR A 74 9.70 0.52 2.17
N GLY A 75 10.51 0.83 1.15
CA GLY A 75 10.26 0.35 -0.20
C GLY A 75 10.41 -1.17 -0.23
N ASN A 76 9.41 -1.90 -0.74
CA ASN A 76 9.36 -3.37 -0.70
C ASN A 76 9.44 -3.93 0.74
N GLY A 77 8.55 -3.46 1.63
CA GLY A 77 8.54 -3.82 3.05
C GLY A 77 8.49 -5.32 3.33
N PHE A 78 7.79 -6.11 2.51
CA PHE A 78 7.71 -7.56 2.66
C PHE A 78 9.08 -8.24 2.52
N VAL A 79 9.76 -8.06 1.38
CA VAL A 79 11.08 -8.65 1.12
C VAL A 79 12.14 -8.12 2.08
N THR A 80 12.14 -6.81 2.32
CA THR A 80 13.09 -6.17 3.23
C THR A 80 12.90 -6.66 4.66
N GLY A 81 11.65 -6.88 5.09
CA GLY A 81 11.32 -7.43 6.40
C GLY A 81 11.84 -8.86 6.59
N ILE A 82 11.68 -9.72 5.58
CA ILE A 82 12.20 -11.10 5.61
C ILE A 82 13.72 -11.12 5.69
N ILE A 83 14.40 -10.40 4.79
CA ILE A 83 15.88 -10.31 4.78
C ILE A 83 16.39 -9.79 6.12
N ARG A 84 15.70 -8.81 6.69
CA ARG A 84 16.05 -8.25 8.00
C ARG A 84 15.89 -9.28 9.10
N ALA A 85 14.74 -9.96 9.16
CA ALA A 85 14.50 -10.96 10.19
C ALA A 85 15.55 -12.07 10.14
N PHE A 86 15.93 -12.49 8.93
CA PHE A 86 17.03 -13.42 8.71
C PHE A 86 18.38 -12.89 9.21
N ASN A 87 18.77 -11.68 8.79
CA ASN A 87 20.08 -11.11 9.15
C ASN A 87 20.25 -10.76 10.64
N GLN A 88 19.15 -10.64 11.38
CA GLN A 88 19.13 -10.20 12.77
C GLN A 88 18.66 -11.31 13.71
N ASP A 89 18.50 -12.53 13.19
CA ASP A 89 17.96 -13.68 13.91
C ASP A 89 16.62 -13.36 14.62
N LEU A 90 15.79 -12.48 14.03
CA LEU A 90 14.50 -12.11 14.61
C LEU A 90 13.44 -13.15 14.27
N HIS A 91 12.53 -13.39 15.21
CA HIS A 91 11.33 -14.18 14.95
C HIS A 91 10.45 -13.47 13.92
N LEU A 92 10.27 -14.10 12.76
CA LEU A 92 9.40 -13.63 11.70
C LEU A 92 8.02 -14.28 11.82
N ILE A 93 6.97 -13.46 11.94
CA ILE A 93 5.58 -13.89 11.87
C ILE A 93 4.99 -13.35 10.58
N LEU A 94 4.62 -14.24 9.66
CA LEU A 94 3.89 -13.89 8.44
C LEU A 94 2.46 -14.41 8.57
N ARG A 95 1.47 -13.55 8.36
CA ARG A 95 0.09 -13.98 8.19
C ARG A 95 -0.11 -14.45 6.74
N PRO A 96 -1.01 -15.40 6.48
CA PRO A 96 -1.34 -15.79 5.11
C PRO A 96 -1.74 -14.60 4.23
N ASP A 97 -2.42 -13.61 4.82
CA ASP A 97 -2.83 -12.38 4.15
C ASP A 97 -1.65 -11.53 3.66
N ASP A 98 -0.54 -11.45 4.43
CA ASP A 98 0.65 -10.70 4.03
C ASP A 98 1.26 -11.26 2.74
N VAL A 99 1.21 -12.58 2.57
CA VAL A 99 1.70 -13.29 1.38
C VAL A 99 0.75 -13.03 0.20
N TRP A 100 -0.55 -13.14 0.42
CA TRP A 100 -1.55 -12.85 -0.62
C TRP A 100 -1.47 -11.42 -1.11
N LEU A 101 -1.33 -10.45 -0.20
CA LEU A 101 -1.18 -9.05 -0.56
C LEU A 101 0.09 -8.81 -1.39
N ALA A 102 1.20 -9.49 -1.06
CA ALA A 102 2.44 -9.40 -1.84
C ALA A 102 2.25 -9.92 -3.28
N ILE A 103 1.58 -11.07 -3.44
CA ILE A 103 1.27 -11.66 -4.76
C ILE A 103 0.36 -10.72 -5.55
N LEU A 104 -0.74 -10.27 -4.96
CA LEU A 104 -1.71 -9.38 -5.61
C LEU A 104 -1.08 -8.04 -6.01
N THR A 105 -0.19 -7.48 -5.19
CA THR A 105 0.51 -6.24 -5.52
C THR A 105 1.37 -6.42 -6.77
N GLN A 106 2.15 -7.49 -6.86
CA GLN A 106 2.98 -7.77 -8.03
C GLN A 106 2.14 -8.06 -9.27
N PHE A 107 1.07 -8.85 -9.12
CA PHE A 107 0.13 -9.14 -10.19
C PHE A 107 -0.55 -7.86 -10.72
N SER A 108 -0.93 -6.94 -9.82
CA SER A 108 -1.52 -5.65 -10.21
C SER A 108 -0.55 -4.80 -11.02
N MET A 109 0.73 -4.78 -10.67
CA MET A 109 1.75 -4.05 -11.42
C MET A 109 1.96 -4.68 -12.80
N TYR A 110 1.91 -6.01 -12.90
CA TYR A 110 1.98 -6.72 -14.16
C TYR A 110 0.78 -6.38 -15.07
N ILE A 111 -0.45 -6.46 -14.56
CA ILE A 111 -1.66 -6.05 -15.31
C ILE A 111 -1.53 -4.59 -15.78
N ASN A 112 -1.09 -3.69 -14.91
CA ASN A 112 -0.94 -2.28 -15.26
C ASN A 112 0.13 -2.03 -16.34
N GLY A 113 1.20 -2.84 -16.37
CA GLY A 113 2.21 -2.80 -17.43
C GLY A 113 1.74 -3.38 -18.76
N HIS A 114 0.88 -4.40 -18.73
CA HIS A 114 0.34 -5.12 -19.89
C HIS A 114 -1.17 -4.87 -20.06
N ALA A 115 -1.62 -3.65 -19.78
CA ALA A 115 -3.03 -3.34 -19.66
C ALA A 115 -3.82 -3.56 -20.96
N GLU A 116 -3.20 -3.43 -22.12
CA GLU A 116 -3.82 -3.68 -23.42
C GLU A 116 -3.98 -5.18 -23.72
N GLU A 117 -2.97 -5.99 -23.37
CA GLU A 117 -2.97 -7.44 -23.58
C GLU A 117 -3.96 -8.15 -22.65
N MET A 118 -4.05 -7.70 -21.40
CA MET A 118 -4.91 -8.30 -20.38
C MET A 118 -6.36 -7.80 -20.43
N ARG A 119 -6.63 -6.73 -21.20
CA ARG A 119 -7.95 -6.10 -21.27
C ARG A 119 -9.09 -7.04 -21.67
N PRO A 120 -8.97 -7.87 -22.73
CA PRO A 120 -10.06 -8.71 -23.20
C PRO A 120 -10.52 -9.73 -22.15
N PHE A 121 -9.68 -10.04 -21.17
CA PHE A 121 -9.98 -10.96 -20.09
C PHE A 121 -10.68 -10.28 -18.91
N LEU A 122 -10.52 -8.97 -18.74
CA LEU A 122 -10.96 -8.23 -17.55
C LEU A 122 -12.15 -7.31 -17.83
N VAL A 123 -12.14 -6.57 -18.95
CA VAL A 123 -13.16 -5.56 -19.25
C VAL A 123 -13.64 -5.59 -20.69
N SER A 124 -14.91 -5.24 -20.89
CA SER A 124 -15.62 -5.30 -22.18
C SER A 124 -15.47 -4.03 -23.05
N HIS A 125 -14.76 -3.01 -22.57
CA HIS A 125 -14.60 -1.73 -23.27
C HIS A 125 -13.15 -1.50 -23.74
N GLU A 126 -12.97 -0.71 -24.80
CA GLU A 126 -11.64 -0.24 -25.21
C GLU A 126 -11.18 0.97 -24.39
N GLY A 127 -9.87 1.04 -24.10
CA GLY A 127 -9.27 2.15 -23.37
C GLY A 127 -9.71 2.24 -21.90
N LYS A 128 -9.82 3.48 -21.39
CA LYS A 128 -10.15 3.78 -19.99
C LYS A 128 -11.51 4.45 -19.89
N LYS A 129 -12.42 3.83 -19.12
CA LYS A 129 -13.73 4.42 -18.80
C LYS A 129 -13.75 4.96 -17.38
N LYS A 130 -14.32 6.16 -17.20
CA LYS A 130 -14.48 6.76 -15.88
C LYS A 130 -15.73 6.21 -15.20
N VAL A 131 -15.56 5.68 -13.99
CA VAL A 131 -16.66 5.32 -13.09
C VAL A 131 -16.82 6.45 -12.09
N VAL A 132 -18.05 6.93 -11.91
CA VAL A 132 -18.39 8.03 -11.00
C VAL A 132 -19.48 7.55 -10.06
N ILE A 133 -19.29 7.77 -8.76
CA ILE A 133 -20.28 7.48 -7.72
C ILE A 133 -20.71 8.81 -7.11
N ASP A 134 -22.01 9.02 -6.99
CA ASP A 134 -22.55 10.14 -6.23
C ASP A 134 -22.76 9.72 -4.77
N VAL A 135 -22.15 10.46 -3.85
CA VAL A 135 -22.15 10.17 -2.41
C VAL A 135 -22.91 11.24 -1.62
N ARG A 136 -23.54 12.20 -2.30
CA ARG A 136 -24.31 13.26 -1.65
C ARG A 136 -25.55 12.69 -0.95
N PRO A 137 -25.93 13.21 0.23
CA PRO A 137 -25.44 14.44 0.88
C PRO A 137 -24.25 14.25 1.84
N SER A 138 -23.67 13.05 1.95
CA SER A 138 -22.60 12.79 2.92
C SER A 138 -21.29 13.50 2.57
N SER A 139 -20.61 14.04 3.58
CA SER A 139 -19.25 14.58 3.45
C SER A 139 -18.23 13.44 3.42
N LEU A 140 -17.11 13.61 2.71
CA LEU A 140 -16.08 12.59 2.50
C LEU A 140 -15.52 11.98 3.81
N ALA A 141 -15.53 12.75 4.90
CA ALA A 141 -15.09 12.30 6.23
C ALA A 141 -16.07 11.29 6.88
N ASP A 142 -17.36 11.39 6.54
CA ASP A 142 -18.46 10.64 7.16
C ASP A 142 -19.08 9.60 6.22
N VAL A 143 -18.50 9.42 5.03
CA VAL A 143 -18.97 8.41 4.07
C VAL A 143 -18.80 7.01 4.65
N ASP A 144 -19.88 6.24 4.57
CA ASP A 144 -19.88 4.80 4.79
C ASP A 144 -19.09 4.12 3.66
N MET A 145 -17.84 3.76 3.96
CA MET A 145 -16.93 3.11 3.02
C MET A 145 -17.45 1.75 2.54
N GLY A 146 -18.25 1.05 3.36
CA GLY A 146 -18.86 -0.23 2.99
C GLY A 146 -19.91 -0.04 1.89
N LYS A 147 -20.81 0.94 2.06
CA LYS A 147 -21.80 1.30 1.03
C LYS A 147 -21.14 1.83 -0.24
N MET A 148 -20.09 2.63 -0.09
CA MET A 148 -19.32 3.14 -1.23
C MET A 148 -18.66 2.01 -2.01
N ALA A 149 -17.98 1.08 -1.32
CA ALA A 149 -17.37 -0.09 -1.95
C ALA A 149 -18.41 -0.94 -2.67
N PHE A 150 -19.55 -1.23 -2.04
CA PHE A 150 -20.64 -1.98 -2.67
C PHE A 150 -21.16 -1.30 -3.95
N THR A 151 -21.36 0.02 -3.91
CA THR A 151 -21.83 0.79 -5.07
C THR A 151 -20.77 0.82 -6.18
N LEU A 152 -19.49 0.92 -5.81
CA LEU A 152 -18.37 0.84 -6.75
C LEU A 152 -18.35 -0.51 -7.45
N THR A 153 -18.42 -1.61 -6.71
CA THR A 153 -18.44 -2.97 -7.27
C THR A 153 -19.57 -3.12 -8.28
N LYS A 154 -20.77 -2.63 -7.95
CA LYS A 154 -21.93 -2.67 -8.86
C LYS A 154 -21.71 -1.89 -10.16
N GLU A 155 -21.04 -0.74 -10.11
CA GLU A 155 -20.73 0.03 -11.32
C GLU A 155 -19.58 -0.58 -12.14
N VAL A 156 -18.56 -1.11 -11.47
CA VAL A 156 -17.46 -1.81 -12.14
C VAL A 156 -17.98 -3.06 -12.85
N GLN A 157 -18.92 -3.80 -12.25
CA GLN A 157 -19.52 -5.00 -12.83
C GLN A 157 -20.12 -4.79 -14.22
N LYS A 158 -20.69 -3.61 -14.49
CA LYS A 158 -21.25 -3.28 -15.82
C LYS A 158 -20.20 -3.29 -16.93
N HIS A 159 -18.92 -3.30 -16.56
CA HIS A 159 -17.79 -3.19 -17.46
C HIS A 159 -16.89 -4.43 -17.45
N ILE A 160 -17.13 -5.39 -16.56
CA ILE A 160 -16.37 -6.65 -16.48
C ILE A 160 -16.92 -7.64 -17.53
N VAL A 161 -16.04 -8.48 -18.07
CA VAL A 161 -16.42 -9.55 -19.03
C VAL A 161 -17.10 -10.73 -18.31
N ASP A 162 -16.53 -11.17 -17.19
CA ASP A 162 -17.00 -12.30 -16.41
C ASP A 162 -17.96 -11.88 -15.28
N PRO A 163 -19.24 -12.33 -15.29
CA PRO A 163 -20.18 -12.09 -14.21
C PRO A 163 -19.90 -12.88 -12.93
N GLU A 164 -19.10 -13.96 -12.97
CA GLU A 164 -18.82 -14.81 -11.80
C GLU A 164 -17.75 -14.21 -10.88
N LEU A 165 -17.05 -13.16 -11.29
CA LEU A 165 -16.00 -12.48 -10.53
C LEU A 165 -16.47 -11.81 -9.20
N GLN A 166 -17.74 -12.01 -8.83
CA GLN A 166 -18.42 -11.36 -7.72
C GLN A 166 -18.53 -12.25 -6.46
N GLU A 167 -18.37 -13.58 -6.61
CA GLU A 167 -18.34 -14.52 -5.47
C GLU A 167 -17.00 -14.50 -4.74
#